data_AF-A0A959DRZ1-F1
#
_entry.id   AF-A0A959DRZ1-F1
#
_cell.length_a   1.000
_cell.length_b   1.000
_cell.length_c   1.000
_cell.angle_alpha   90.00
_cell.angle_beta   90.00
_cell.angle_gamma   90.00
#
_symmetry.space_group_name_H-M   'P 1'
#
loop_
_entity.id
_entity.type
_entity.pdbx_description
1 polymer ?
#
loop_
_entity_poly.entity_id
_entity_poly.type
_entity_poly.pdbx_seq_one_letter_code
_entity_poly.pdbx_strand_id
1 'polypeptide(L)'
;KRQHDAWQTIQRGHAVANGLPVITVNRVGHEPDWSSVTNGIQFWGQSFVCGPQGELLHLSSDNVEENAVVEIDMNRSENVRRIWPFLRDRRIDAYTDIVKRYID
;
A
#
# COMPACT_ATOMS: atom_id res chain seq x y z
N LYS A 1 -9.45 11.55 -5.81
CA LYS A 1 -8.25 11.38 -6.67
C LYS A 1 -6.94 11.63 -5.92
N ARG A 2 -6.54 12.88 -5.58
CA ARG A 2 -5.25 13.13 -4.87
C ARG A 2 -5.03 12.32 -3.59
N GLN A 3 -6.06 12.19 -2.74
CA GLN A 3 -5.96 11.40 -1.50
C GLN A 3 -5.75 9.91 -1.77
N HIS A 4 -6.56 9.33 -2.67
CA HIS A 4 -6.41 7.95 -3.12
C HIS A 4 -5.02 7.71 -3.74
N ASP A 5 -4.58 8.57 -4.65
CA ASP A 5 -3.31 8.38 -5.35
C ASP A 5 -2.13 8.41 -4.37
N ALA A 6 -2.20 9.25 -3.33
CA ALA A 6 -1.22 9.28 -2.25
C ALA A 6 -1.24 7.98 -1.43
N TRP A 7 -2.44 7.50 -1.08
CA TRP A 7 -2.65 6.24 -0.36
C TRP A 7 -2.13 5.02 -1.15
N GLN A 8 -2.38 4.97 -2.45
CA GLN A 8 -1.86 3.91 -3.31
C GLN A 8 -0.34 4.03 -3.47
N THR A 9 0.17 5.24 -3.69
CA THR A 9 1.60 5.50 -3.87
C THR A 9 2.43 5.05 -2.67
N ILE A 10 2.02 5.39 -1.44
CA ILE A 10 2.83 5.06 -0.26
C ILE A 10 2.94 3.55 -0.03
N GLN A 11 1.85 2.82 -0.27
CA GLN A 11 1.82 1.35 -0.13
C GLN A 11 2.63 0.65 -1.23
N ARG A 12 2.57 1.15 -2.47
CA ARG A 12 3.47 0.71 -3.53
C ARG A 12 4.94 1.00 -3.17
N GLY A 13 5.21 2.11 -2.48
CA GLY A 13 6.51 2.42 -1.91
C GLY A 13 7.00 1.35 -0.92
N HIS A 14 6.11 0.82 -0.07
CA HIS A 14 6.45 -0.29 0.84
C HIS A 14 6.82 -1.57 0.08
N ALA A 15 6.11 -1.88 -1.01
CA ALA A 15 6.43 -3.02 -1.87
C ALA A 15 7.85 -2.89 -2.45
N VAL A 16 8.15 -1.74 -3.05
CA VAL A 16 9.45 -1.43 -3.65
C VAL A 16 10.57 -1.48 -2.61
N ALA A 17 10.40 -0.83 -1.45
CA ALA A 17 11.44 -0.73 -0.43
C ALA A 17 11.87 -2.08 0.15
N ASN A 18 10.97 -3.08 0.13
CA ASN A 18 11.20 -4.40 0.72
C ASN A 18 11.34 -5.53 -0.32
N GLY A 19 11.10 -5.24 -1.60
CA GLY A 19 11.04 -6.24 -2.66
C GLY A 19 9.98 -7.30 -2.38
N LEU A 20 8.79 -6.89 -1.94
CA LEU A 20 7.69 -7.78 -1.56
C LEU A 20 6.39 -7.36 -2.24
N PRO A 21 5.52 -8.30 -2.62
CA PRO A 21 4.16 -7.97 -3.03
C PRO A 21 3.37 -7.38 -1.86
N VAL A 22 2.45 -6.45 -2.13
CA VAL A 22 1.56 -5.85 -1.14
C VAL A 22 0.12 -5.97 -1.62
N ILE A 23 -0.75 -6.43 -0.72
CA ILE A 23 -2.19 -6.55 -0.94
C ILE A 23 -2.86 -5.54 -0.03
N THR A 24 -3.74 -4.72 -0.61
CA THR A 24 -4.47 -3.70 0.11
C THR A 24 -5.95 -3.85 -0.13
N VAL A 25 -6.74 -3.83 0.94
CA VAL A 25 -8.19 -4.02 0.89
C VAL A 25 -8.89 -2.80 1.48
N ASN A 26 -9.97 -2.38 0.84
CA ASN A 26 -10.79 -1.26 1.27
C ASN A 26 -12.28 -1.53 1.01
N ARG A 27 -13.13 -0.81 1.76
CA ARG A 27 -14.60 -0.89 1.69
C ARG A 27 -15.13 -0.05 0.53
N VAL A 28 -16.36 -0.32 0.08
CA VAL A 28 -17.16 0.55 -0.79
C VAL A 28 -18.46 0.95 -0.09
N GLY A 29 -19.06 2.06 -0.52
CA GLY A 29 -20.39 2.49 -0.06
C GLY A 29 -20.35 3.63 0.95
N HIS A 30 -21.54 4.13 1.28
CA HIS A 30 -21.72 5.27 2.18
C HIS A 30 -22.13 4.82 3.58
N GLU A 31 -21.46 5.34 4.59
CA GLU A 31 -21.85 5.16 5.99
C GLU A 31 -22.25 6.51 6.59
N PRO A 32 -23.51 6.67 7.03
CA PRO A 32 -23.98 7.91 7.62
C PRO A 32 -23.38 8.13 9.02
N ASP A 33 -23.25 9.39 9.41
CA ASP A 33 -22.85 9.77 10.76
C ASP A 33 -24.06 9.84 11.70
N TRP A 34 -24.08 8.95 12.69
CA TRP A 34 -25.15 8.87 13.69
C TRP A 34 -25.24 10.10 14.61
N SER A 35 -24.16 10.88 14.74
CA SER A 35 -24.14 12.10 15.56
C SER A 35 -24.75 13.31 14.85
N SER A 36 -25.02 13.21 13.54
CA SER A 36 -25.48 14.31 12.69
C SER A 36 -24.54 15.53 12.64
N VAL A 37 -23.26 15.37 13.01
CA VAL A 37 -22.26 16.45 12.97
C VAL A 37 -21.59 16.55 11.59
N THR A 38 -21.47 15.42 10.90
CA THR A 38 -20.87 15.30 9.58
C THR A 38 -21.82 14.63 8.59
N ASN A 39 -21.45 14.60 7.32
CA ASN A 39 -22.23 13.93 6.27
C ASN A 39 -21.94 12.42 6.18
N GLY A 40 -21.25 11.82 7.16
CA GLY A 40 -20.80 10.43 7.07
C GLY A 40 -19.54 10.27 6.20
N ILE A 41 -19.23 9.02 5.84
CA ILE A 41 -18.03 8.64 5.09
C ILE A 41 -18.44 7.88 3.82
N GLN A 42 -17.94 8.34 2.67
CA GLN A 42 -17.98 7.58 1.43
C GLN A 42 -16.69 6.77 1.31
N PHE A 43 -16.80 5.44 1.43
CA PHE A 43 -15.71 4.53 1.13
C PHE A 43 -15.60 4.34 -0.39
N TRP A 44 -14.37 4.39 -0.88
CA TRP A 44 -14.04 4.50 -2.30
C TRP A 44 -13.36 3.25 -2.87
N GLY A 45 -13.48 2.10 -2.19
CA GLY A 45 -12.98 0.82 -2.71
C GLY A 45 -11.52 0.89 -3.12
N GLN A 46 -11.24 0.51 -4.36
CA GLN A 46 -9.89 0.56 -4.93
C GLN A 46 -8.89 -0.30 -4.15
N SER A 47 -9.37 -1.42 -3.62
CA SER A 47 -8.50 -2.54 -3.22
C SER A 47 -7.55 -2.87 -4.38
N PHE A 48 -6.30 -3.16 -4.08
CA PHE A 48 -5.31 -3.43 -5.12
C PHE A 48 -4.25 -4.41 -4.65
N VAL A 49 -3.63 -5.07 -5.62
CA VAL A 49 -2.45 -5.91 -5.42
C VAL A 49 -1.32 -5.31 -6.23
N CYS A 50 -0.17 -5.09 -5.61
CA CYS A 50 1.04 -4.72 -6.33
C CYS A 50 2.16 -5.73 -6.10
N GLY A 51 3.00 -5.90 -7.11
CA GLY A 51 4.16 -6.78 -7.06
C GLY A 51 5.36 -6.11 -6.38
N PRO A 52 6.50 -6.83 -6.30
CA PRO A 52 7.68 -6.39 -5.56
C PRO A 52 8.39 -5.14 -6.12
N GLN A 53 8.06 -4.70 -7.35
CA GLN A 53 8.54 -3.42 -7.90
C GLN A 53 7.44 -2.35 -7.89
N GLY A 54 6.36 -2.60 -7.16
CA GLY A 54 5.21 -1.70 -7.04
C GLY A 54 4.34 -1.65 -8.30
N GLU A 55 4.56 -2.47 -9.31
CA GLU A 55 3.65 -2.60 -10.46
C GLU A 55 2.28 -3.13 -10.01
N LEU A 56 1.19 -2.58 -10.55
CA LEU A 56 -0.15 -3.04 -10.22
C LEU A 56 -0.43 -4.37 -10.93
N LEU A 57 -0.81 -5.37 -10.14
CA LEU A 57 -1.26 -6.68 -10.61
C LEU A 57 -2.79 -6.75 -10.67
N HIS A 58 -3.46 -6.03 -9.77
CA HIS A 58 -4.92 -5.90 -9.72
C HIS A 58 -5.32 -4.54 -9.15
N LEU A 59 -6.44 -3.99 -9.62
CA LEU A 59 -7.08 -2.80 -9.09
C LEU A 59 -8.60 -2.97 -9.18
N SER A 60 -9.27 -2.98 -8.03
CA SER A 60 -10.72 -3.12 -7.91
C SER A 60 -11.46 -1.82 -8.19
N SER A 61 -12.77 -1.95 -8.39
CA SER A 61 -13.71 -0.83 -8.54
C SER A 61 -13.69 0.14 -7.34
N ASP A 62 -14.10 1.38 -7.58
CA ASP A 62 -14.23 2.43 -6.56
C ASP A 62 -15.60 2.48 -5.87
N ASN A 63 -16.58 1.73 -6.37
CA ASN A 63 -17.97 1.87 -5.95
C ASN A 63 -18.77 0.56 -5.88
N VAL A 64 -18.20 -0.57 -6.31
CA VAL A 64 -18.89 -1.87 -6.38
C VAL A 64 -18.16 -2.88 -5.51
N GLU A 65 -18.94 -3.69 -4.80
CA GLU A 65 -18.41 -4.82 -4.04
C GLU A 65 -17.78 -5.83 -5.00
N GLU A 66 -16.55 -6.24 -4.70
CA GLU A 66 -15.76 -7.07 -5.60
C GLU A 66 -15.00 -8.13 -4.81
N ASN A 67 -14.87 -9.31 -5.40
CA ASN A 67 -13.99 -10.37 -4.94
C ASN A 67 -13.05 -10.76 -6.09
N ALA A 68 -11.75 -10.81 -5.83
CA ALA A 68 -10.74 -11.12 -6.81
C ALA A 68 -9.73 -12.13 -6.24
N VAL A 69 -9.36 -13.10 -7.08
CA VAL A 69 -8.26 -14.04 -6.81
C VAL A 69 -7.09 -13.61 -7.68
N VAL A 70 -5.96 -13.29 -7.04
CA VAL A 70 -4.76 -12.82 -7.73
C VAL A 70 -3.62 -13.78 -7.41
N GLU A 71 -3.02 -14.35 -8.45
CA GLU A 71 -1.85 -15.21 -8.31
C GLU A 71 -0.58 -14.38 -8.08
N ILE A 72 0.24 -14.80 -7.13
CA ILE A 72 1.48 -14.12 -6.75
C ILE A 72 2.65 -15.10 -6.89
N ASP A 73 3.55 -14.82 -7.84
CA ASP A 73 4.81 -15.55 -7.94
C ASP A 73 5.81 -15.06 -6.90
N MET A 74 6.02 -15.88 -5.87
CA MET A 74 6.93 -15.60 -4.76
C MET A 74 8.40 -15.54 -5.19
N ASN A 75 8.78 -16.19 -6.30
CA ASN A 75 10.16 -16.18 -6.79
C ASN A 75 10.60 -14.79 -7.28
N ARG A 76 9.65 -13.93 -7.66
CA ARG A 76 9.96 -12.56 -8.10
C ARG A 76 10.60 -11.73 -7.00
N SER A 77 10.24 -11.97 -5.74
CA SER A 77 10.81 -11.22 -4.59
C SER A 77 12.33 -11.45 -4.49
N GLU A 78 12.79 -12.69 -4.69
CA GLU A 78 14.22 -13.03 -4.69
C GLU A 78 14.96 -12.32 -5.84
N ASN A 79 14.40 -12.40 -7.06
CA ASN A 79 14.98 -11.74 -8.23
C ASN A 79 15.11 -10.22 -8.03
N VAL A 80 14.05 -9.58 -7.53
CA VAL A 80 14.04 -8.13 -7.28
C VAL A 80 15.07 -7.75 -6.23
N ARG A 81 15.21 -8.51 -5.13
CA ARG A 81 16.20 -8.23 -4.08
C ARG A 81 17.64 -8.39 -4.55
N ARG A 82 17.91 -9.26 -5.53
CA ARG A 82 19.24 -9.37 -6.17
C ARG A 82 19.56 -8.15 -7.02
N ILE A 83 18.57 -7.63 -7.75
CA ILE A 83 18.73 -6.47 -8.63
C ILE A 83 18.81 -5.17 -7.80
N TRP A 84 17.97 -5.03 -6.77
CA TRP A 84 17.88 -3.90 -5.86
C TRP A 84 18.15 -4.36 -4.41
N PRO A 85 19.41 -4.46 -4.00
CA PRO A 85 19.80 -5.03 -2.71
C PRO A 85 19.64 -4.04 -1.55
N PHE A 86 18.48 -3.40 -1.42
CA PHE A 86 18.21 -2.40 -0.38
C PHE A 86 18.51 -2.92 1.02
N LEU A 87 18.13 -4.17 1.31
CA LEU A 87 18.37 -4.79 2.62
C LEU A 87 19.86 -4.92 2.97
N ARG A 88 20.71 -5.14 1.97
CA ARG A 88 22.18 -5.21 2.12
C ARG A 88 22.77 -3.83 2.44
N ASP A 89 22.23 -2.79 1.81
CA ASP A 89 22.82 -1.45 1.83
C ASP A 89 22.20 -0.53 2.91
N ARG A 90 21.31 -1.04 3.77
CA ARG A 90 20.73 -0.28 4.89
C ARG A 90 21.83 0.24 5.82
N ARG A 91 21.88 1.56 6.03
CA ARG A 91 22.70 2.23 7.05
C ARG A 91 22.07 2.11 8.44
N ILE A 92 21.99 0.87 8.92
CA ILE A 92 21.36 0.54 10.22
C ILE A 92 22.03 1.26 11.39
N ASP A 93 23.31 1.61 11.26
CA ASP A 93 24.09 2.40 12.20
C ASP A 93 23.57 3.84 12.35
N ALA A 94 22.89 4.36 11.33
CA ALA A 94 22.33 5.72 11.31
C ALA A 94 20.81 5.77 11.61
N TYR A 95 20.17 4.64 11.94
CA TYR A 95 18.72 4.57 12.14
C TYR A 95 18.26 4.85 13.57
N THR A 96 19.18 5.13 14.50
CA THR A 96 18.85 5.41 15.90
C THR A 96 17.86 6.55 16.09
N ASP A 97 17.80 7.48 15.15
CA ASP A 97 16.96 8.67 15.23
C ASP A 97 15.51 8.45 14.78
N ILE A 98 15.20 7.36 14.06
CA ILE A 98 13.83 7.12 13.53
C ILE A 98 12.81 6.81 14.64
N VAL A 99 13.27 6.48 15.86
CA VAL A 99 12.41 6.25 17.02
C VAL A 99 12.05 7.55 17.75
N LYS A 100 12.68 8.66 17.39
CA LYS A 100 12.38 9.99 17.96
C LYS A 100 11.17 10.59 17.25
N ARG A 101 10.33 11.30 18.00
CA ARG A 101 9.15 11.99 17.45
C ARG A 101 9.54 13.11 16.49
N TYR A 102 10.58 13.86 16.84
CA TYR A 102 11.14 15.00 16.10
C TYR A 102 12.57 15.29 16.59
N ILE A 103 13.40 15.92 15.76
CA ILE A 103 14.77 16.36 16.09
C ILE A 103 14.89 17.80 15.60
N ASP A 104 15.22 18.72 16.50
CA ASP A 104 15.45 20.15 16.26
C ASP A 104 16.91 20.40 15.85
#